data_AF-A0A3B0PBZ5-F1
#
_entry.id   AF-A0A3B0PBZ5-F1
#
_cell.length_a   1.000
_cell.length_b   1.000
_cell.length_c   1.000
_cell.angle_alpha   90.00
_cell.angle_beta   90.00
_cell.angle_gamma   90.00
#
_symmetry.space_group_name_H-M   'P 1'
#
loop_
_entity.id
_entity.type
_entity.pdbx_description
1 polymer ?
#
loop_
_entity_poly.entity_id
_entity_poly.type
_entity_poly.pdbx_seq_one_letter_code
_entity_poly.pdbx_strand_id
1 'polypeptide(L)'
;MKTNFELRPIFLSREKTIKGHFLICFLALTIQRYLEFVLDCCGYPMPTNKIIDAIKNQKLSIIPEINTYIKTEESEDFKTILKVLGIKPIETIGKYEDIKFTI
;
A
#
# COMPACT_ATOMS: atom_id res chain seq x y z
N MET A 1 -15.62 -3.58 -3.31
CA MET A 1 -15.81 -2.12 -3.07
C MET A 1 -16.18 -1.82 -1.62
N LYS A 2 -17.28 -2.36 -1.06
CA LYS A 2 -17.70 -2.03 0.33
C LYS A 2 -16.85 -2.66 1.44
N THR A 3 -16.46 -3.93 1.29
CA THR A 3 -15.82 -4.71 2.37
C THR A 3 -14.33 -4.42 2.54
N ASN A 4 -13.59 -4.29 1.43
CA ASN A 4 -12.11 -4.22 1.45
C ASN A 4 -11.54 -2.82 1.72
N PHE A 5 -12.31 -1.78 1.46
CA PHE A 5 -11.90 -0.40 1.74
C PHE A 5 -12.51 0.16 3.03
N GLU A 6 -13.16 -0.69 3.85
CA GLU A 6 -13.87 -0.28 5.06
C GLU A 6 -14.71 0.99 4.84
N LEU A 7 -15.43 1.05 3.69
CA LEU A 7 -16.19 2.23 3.31
C LEU A 7 -17.30 2.44 4.34
N ARG A 8 -17.03 3.29 5.34
CA ARG A 8 -18.04 3.74 6.28
C ARG A 8 -19.07 4.57 5.52
N PRO A 9 -20.36 4.48 5.89
CA PRO A 9 -21.37 5.35 5.30
C PRO A 9 -21.01 6.81 5.57
N ILE A 10 -20.68 7.52 4.49
CA ILE A 10 -20.32 8.94 4.53
C ILE A 10 -21.57 9.73 4.18
N PHE A 11 -22.18 10.35 5.18
CA PHE A 11 -23.39 11.16 5.05
C PHE A 11 -23.02 12.57 4.58
N LEU A 12 -22.64 12.70 3.31
CA LEU A 12 -22.38 13.99 2.66
C LEU A 12 -23.65 14.46 1.93
N SER A 13 -24.11 15.67 2.25
CA SER A 13 -25.33 16.23 1.65
C SER A 13 -25.07 17.15 0.45
N ARG A 14 -23.82 17.57 0.21
CA ARG A 14 -23.45 18.46 -0.91
C ARG A 14 -23.05 17.65 -2.13
N GLU A 15 -23.70 17.92 -3.26
CA GLU A 15 -23.49 17.20 -4.53
C GLU A 15 -22.01 17.17 -4.97
N LYS A 16 -21.29 18.30 -4.84
CA LYS A 16 -19.85 18.37 -5.17
C LYS A 16 -19.02 17.40 -4.35
N THR A 17 -19.29 17.28 -3.05
CA THR A 17 -18.54 16.40 -2.14
C THR A 17 -18.89 14.93 -2.37
N ILE A 18 -20.15 14.63 -2.71
CA ILE A 18 -20.59 13.30 -3.13
C ILE A 18 -19.80 12.87 -4.37
N LYS A 19 -19.79 13.70 -5.42
CA LYS A 19 -19.06 13.45 -6.67
C LYS A 19 -17.56 13.25 -6.43
N GLY A 20 -16.95 14.08 -5.59
CA GLY A 20 -15.52 13.96 -5.22
C GLY A 20 -15.20 12.66 -4.50
N HIS A 21 -16.01 12.26 -3.51
CA HIS A 21 -15.81 11.00 -2.79
C HIS A 21 -15.93 9.78 -3.71
N PHE A 22 -16.97 9.74 -4.56
CA PHE A 22 -17.15 8.65 -5.53
C PHE A 22 -15.95 8.55 -6.48
N LEU A 23 -15.43 9.68 -6.97
CA LEU A 23 -14.27 9.69 -7.85
C LEU A 23 -13.03 9.10 -7.17
N ILE A 24 -12.73 9.53 -5.94
CA ILE A 24 -11.56 9.04 -5.19
C ILE A 24 -11.71 7.54 -4.90
N CYS A 25 -12.89 7.09 -4.49
CA CYS A 25 -13.14 5.67 -4.25
C CYS A 25 -13.01 4.83 -5.53
N PHE A 26 -13.51 5.34 -6.66
CA PHE A 26 -13.34 4.68 -7.94
C PHE A 26 -11.87 4.58 -8.32
N LEU A 27 -11.10 5.66 -8.19
CA LEU A 27 -9.67 5.67 -8.48
C LEU A 27 -8.89 4.69 -7.60
N ALA A 28 -9.15 4.69 -6.29
CA ALA A 28 -8.53 3.76 -5.35
C ALA A 28 -8.83 2.29 -5.73
N LEU A 29 -10.08 1.99 -6.11
CA LEU A 29 -10.46 0.65 -6.56
C LEU A 29 -9.76 0.27 -7.88
N THR A 30 -9.67 1.20 -8.83
CA THR A 30 -9.00 0.96 -10.12
C THR A 30 -7.52 0.65 -9.91
N ILE A 31 -6.82 1.42 -9.08
CA ILE A 31 -5.41 1.16 -8.74
C ILE A 31 -5.27 -0.22 -8.09
N GLN A 32 -6.15 -0.56 -7.16
CA GLN A 32 -6.13 -1.84 -6.46
C GLN A 32 -6.42 -3.03 -7.39
N ARG A 33 -7.35 -2.90 -8.35
CA ARG A 33 -7.62 -3.91 -9.40
C ARG A 33 -6.46 -4.03 -10.37
N TYR A 34 -5.83 -2.92 -10.71
CA TYR A 34 -4.69 -2.91 -11.62
C TYR A 34 -3.50 -3.66 -11.00
N LEU A 35 -3.21 -3.44 -9.72
CA LEU A 35 -2.17 -4.20 -9.01
C LEU A 35 -2.45 -5.71 -9.02
N GLU A 36 -3.70 -6.11 -8.73
CA GLU A 36 -4.15 -7.50 -8.78
C GLU A 36 -3.96 -8.12 -10.17
N PHE A 37 -4.33 -7.39 -11.22
CA PHE A 37 -4.13 -7.81 -12.61
C PHE A 37 -2.64 -7.99 -12.97
N VAL A 38 -1.78 -7.05 -12.57
CA VAL A 38 -0.33 -7.13 -12.83
C VAL A 38 0.28 -8.35 -12.13
N LEU A 39 -0.12 -8.62 -10.88
CA LEU A 39 0.32 -9.80 -10.14
C LEU A 39 -0.11 -11.11 -10.82
N ASP A 40 -1.36 -11.19 -11.29
CA ASP A 40 -1.87 -12.32 -12.07
C ASP A 40 -1.04 -12.54 -13.36
N CYS A 41 -0.76 -11.46 -14.12
CA CYS A 41 0.04 -11.55 -15.35
C CYS A 41 1.47 -12.02 -15.09
N CYS A 42 2.04 -11.73 -13.92
CA CYS A 42 3.38 -12.18 -13.53
C CYS A 42 3.40 -13.58 -12.90
N GLY A 43 2.26 -14.27 -12.82
CA GLY A 43 2.16 -15.64 -12.29
C GLY A 43 2.04 -15.72 -10.77
N TYR A 44 1.68 -14.62 -10.11
CA TYR A 44 1.50 -14.55 -8.64
C TYR A 44 0.05 -14.19 -8.27
N PRO A 45 -0.92 -15.08 -8.54
CA PRO A 45 -2.33 -14.79 -8.26
C PRO A 45 -2.56 -14.62 -6.76
N MET A 46 -3.11 -13.48 -6.38
CA MET A 46 -3.23 -13.10 -4.98
C MET A 46 -4.58 -12.42 -4.71
N PRO A 47 -5.35 -12.88 -3.71
CA PRO A 47 -6.62 -12.25 -3.39
C PRO A 47 -6.38 -10.85 -2.82
N THR A 48 -7.27 -9.94 -3.18
CA THR A 48 -7.26 -8.53 -2.73
C THR A 48 -6.95 -8.34 -1.25
N ASN A 49 -7.56 -9.14 -0.38
CA ASN A 49 -7.45 -8.95 1.07
C ASN A 49 -5.99 -9.14 1.50
N LYS A 50 -5.32 -10.17 0.97
CA LYS A 50 -3.91 -10.40 1.26
C LYS A 50 -3.03 -9.26 0.73
N ILE A 51 -3.36 -8.70 -0.44
CA ILE A 51 -2.60 -7.56 -1.01
C ILE A 51 -2.71 -6.35 -0.05
N ILE A 52 -3.92 -6.07 0.41
CA ILE A 52 -4.18 -4.98 1.35
C ILE A 52 -3.47 -5.24 2.69
N ASP A 53 -3.54 -6.46 3.22
CA ASP A 53 -2.90 -6.83 4.48
C ASP A 53 -1.38 -6.77 4.38
N ALA A 54 -0.80 -7.24 3.27
CA ALA A 54 0.64 -7.18 3.01
C ALA A 54 1.15 -5.74 3.01
N ILE A 55 0.39 -4.80 2.41
CA ILE A 55 0.71 -3.37 2.39
C ILE A 55 0.48 -2.74 3.77
N LYS A 56 -0.64 -3.01 4.44
CA LYS A 56 -1.00 -2.43 5.75
C LYS A 56 -0.04 -2.84 6.87
N ASN A 57 0.50 -4.05 6.81
CA ASN A 57 1.39 -4.59 7.85
C ASN A 57 2.83 -4.04 7.75
N GLN A 58 3.18 -3.31 6.68
CA GLN A 58 4.47 -2.66 6.59
C GLN A 58 4.53 -1.45 7.51
N LYS A 59 5.39 -1.53 8.53
CA LYS A 59 5.65 -0.45 9.47
C LYS A 59 7.12 -0.11 9.48
N LEU A 60 7.39 1.19 9.47
CA LEU A 60 8.72 1.77 9.58
C LEU A 60 8.73 2.70 10.79
N SER A 61 9.63 2.42 11.73
CA SER A 61 9.81 3.17 12.96
C SER A 61 11.13 3.92 12.89
N ILE A 62 11.07 5.25 13.04
CA ILE A 62 12.25 6.10 13.04
C ILE A 62 12.69 6.30 14.49
N ILE A 63 13.98 6.14 14.75
CA ILE A 63 14.61 6.43 16.03
C ILE A 63 15.46 7.70 15.83
N PRO A 64 14.95 8.88 16.24
CA PRO A 64 15.61 10.16 15.96
C PRO A 64 16.98 10.29 16.64
N GLU A 65 17.14 9.67 17.81
CA GLU A 65 18.33 9.79 18.66
C GLU A 65 19.61 9.24 18.03
N ILE A 66 19.46 8.21 17.19
CA ILE A 66 20.57 7.54 16.49
C ILE A 66 20.49 7.69 14.97
N ASN A 67 19.55 8.52 14.47
CA ASN A 67 19.32 8.76 13.04
C ASN A 67 19.12 7.46 12.23
N THR A 68 18.45 6.47 12.82
CA THR A 68 18.26 5.12 12.27
C THR A 68 16.77 4.83 12.12
N TYR A 69 16.40 4.06 11.11
CA TYR A 69 15.06 3.47 11.02
C TYR A 69 15.10 1.96 11.22
N ILE A 70 14.03 1.42 11.77
CA ILE A 70 13.77 -0.01 11.89
C ILE A 70 12.49 -0.31 11.12
N LYS A 71 12.59 -1.28 10.21
CA LYS A 71 11.46 -1.79 9.44
C LYS A 71 11.00 -3.12 10.04
N THR A 72 9.69 -3.31 10.09
CA THR A 72 9.09 -4.58 10.50
C THR A 72 9.37 -5.67 9.46
N GLU A 73 9.47 -6.93 9.88
CA GLU A 73 9.70 -8.05 8.96
C GLU A 73 8.71 -8.04 7.78
N GLU A 74 9.23 -8.09 6.56
CA GLU A 74 8.43 -8.12 5.35
C GLU A 74 7.70 -9.46 5.23
N SER A 75 6.40 -9.43 4.96
CA SER A 75 5.70 -10.65 4.55
C SER A 75 6.20 -11.11 3.19
N GLU A 76 6.18 -12.42 2.95
CA GLU A 76 6.57 -13.01 1.64
C GLU A 76 5.74 -12.44 0.48
N ASP A 77 4.48 -12.17 0.77
CA ASP A 77 3.53 -11.49 -0.09
C ASP A 77 4.01 -10.08 -0.48
N PHE A 78 4.53 -9.30 0.47
CA PHE A 78 5.03 -7.94 0.20
C PHE A 78 6.30 -7.96 -0.65
N LYS A 79 7.21 -8.91 -0.41
CA LYS A 79 8.41 -9.11 -1.25
C LYS A 79 8.04 -9.44 -2.69
N THR A 80 7.02 -10.26 -2.88
CA THR A 80 6.50 -10.62 -4.21
C THR A 80 5.96 -9.38 -4.93
N ILE A 81 5.20 -8.54 -4.22
CA ILE A 81 4.71 -7.26 -4.76
C ILE A 81 5.88 -6.35 -5.18
N LEU A 82 6.90 -6.17 -4.33
CA LEU A 82 8.06 -5.36 -4.65
C LEU A 82 8.81 -5.87 -5.89
N LYS A 83 8.98 -7.20 -5.99
CA LYS A 83 9.63 -7.85 -7.13
C LYS A 83 8.87 -7.60 -8.43
N VAL A 84 7.55 -7.76 -8.42
CA VAL A 84 6.70 -7.53 -9.60
C VAL A 84 6.71 -6.05 -10.02
N LEU A 85 6.75 -5.14 -9.06
CA LEU A 85 6.84 -3.70 -9.33
C LEU A 85 8.25 -3.22 -9.69
N GLY A 86 9.28 -4.06 -9.60
CA GLY A 86 10.67 -3.69 -9.86
C GLY A 86 11.26 -2.73 -8.82
N ILE A 87 10.67 -2.67 -7.63
CA ILE A 87 11.10 -1.79 -6.54
C ILE A 87 12.15 -2.52 -5.70
N LYS A 88 13.30 -1.90 -5.45
CA LYS A 88 14.33 -2.49 -4.58
C LYS A 88 13.84 -2.51 -3.12
N PRO A 89 13.95 -3.65 -2.42
CA PRO A 89 13.59 -3.71 -1.01
C PRO A 89 14.54 -2.83 -0.19
N ILE A 90 13.95 -2.10 0.75
CA ILE A 90 14.67 -1.31 1.75
C ILE A 90 15.15 -2.25 2.87
N GLU A 91 16.40 -2.09 3.30
CA GLU A 91 17.01 -2.89 4.37
C GLU A 91 16.24 -2.77 5.70
N THR A 92 16.30 -3.81 6.53
CA THR A 92 15.57 -3.87 7.82
C THR A 92 15.99 -2.78 8.80
N ILE A 93 17.27 -2.38 8.76
CA ILE A 93 17.84 -1.31 9.56
C ILE A 93 18.67 -0.46 8.61
N GLY A 94 18.47 0.84 8.61
CA GLY A 94 19.26 1.76 7.80
C GLY A 94 19.28 3.16 8.37
N LYS A 95 20.04 4.06 7.76
CA LYS A 95 20.10 5.45 8.21
C LYS A 95 18.89 6.21 7.71
N TYR A 96 18.48 7.22 8.48
CA TYR A 96 17.38 8.12 8.11
C TYR A 96 17.63 8.82 6.76
N GLU A 97 18.89 9.04 6.41
CA GLU A 97 19.32 9.66 5.15
C GLU A 97 18.92 8.82 3.91
N ASP A 98 18.89 7.49 4.02
CA ASP A 98 18.56 6.58 2.92
C ASP A 98 17.06 6.63 2.55
N ILE A 99 16.20 7.00 3.50
CA ILE A 99 14.75 7.12 3.27
C ILE A 99 14.42 8.37 2.45
N LYS A 100 15.16 9.47 2.64
CA LYS A 100 14.89 10.75 1.97
C LYS A 100 15.08 10.71 0.46
N PHE A 101 15.83 9.74 -0.06
CA PHE A 101 16.10 9.60 -1.51
C PHE A 101 15.12 8.67 -2.24
N THR A 102 14.20 8.02 -1.52
CA THR A 102 13.33 6.97 -2.09
C THR A 102 11.88 7.43 -2.33
N ILE A 103 11.52 8.66 -1.92
CA ILE A 103 10.18 9.26 -2.10
C ILE A 103 10.30 10.50 -2.98
#